data_AF-A0A1I0RHC8-F1
#
_entry.id   AF-A0A1I0RHC8-F1
#
_cell.length_a   1.000
_cell.length_b   1.000
_cell.length_c   1.000
_cell.angle_alpha   90.00
_cell.angle_beta   90.00
_cell.angle_gamma   90.00
#
_symmetry.space_group_name_H-M   'P 1'
#
loop_
_entity.id
_entity.type
_entity.pdbx_description
1 polymer ?
#
loop_
_entity_poly.entity_id
_entity_poly.type
_entity_poly.pdbx_seq_one_letter_code
_entity_poly.pdbx_strand_id
1 'polypeptide(L)'
;MMNVSRMTGFAAALAMSMAGVTTASAQDAAAEFSLELNNAAETSAGDCRLTFVASNGLGQDLGDIAYEVAVFDGSGIVSRILVLELGSLTEGKTKVLQFDLAGQPCSNTSRIIVNAVAACTLADGTVAGDLCLSGLAAGSRGAIQFGI
;
A
#
# COMPACT_ATOMS: atom_id res chain seq x y z
N MET A 1 -10.61 20.71 -81.18
CA MET A 1 -11.40 21.96 -81.06
C MET A 1 -12.53 21.73 -80.09
N MET A 2 -12.47 22.32 -78.89
CA MET A 2 -13.55 22.99 -78.15
C MET A 2 -13.09 23.08 -76.68
N ASN A 3 -12.69 24.27 -76.28
CA ASN A 3 -12.56 24.69 -74.90
C ASN A 3 -13.96 25.18 -74.42
N VAL A 4 -14.08 25.57 -73.14
CA VAL A 4 -15.22 26.24 -72.43
C VAL A 4 -15.84 25.30 -71.38
N SER A 5 -15.61 25.43 -70.07
CA SER A 5 -15.66 26.55 -69.09
C SER A 5 -17.01 26.67 -68.38
N ARG A 6 -16.95 26.99 -67.07
CA ARG A 6 -17.99 27.52 -66.14
C ARG A 6 -18.83 26.47 -65.38
N MET A 7 -19.26 26.64 -64.12
CA MET A 7 -19.01 27.58 -63.01
C MET A 7 -19.88 27.08 -61.82
N THR A 8 -19.39 27.25 -60.58
CA THR A 8 -20.14 27.42 -59.29
C THR A 8 -21.21 26.42 -58.82
N GLY A 9 -21.07 26.00 -57.55
CA GLY A 9 -22.20 25.53 -56.72
C GLY A 9 -21.78 25.03 -55.32
N PHE A 10 -22.02 25.84 -54.29
CA PHE A 10 -21.83 25.59 -52.86
C PHE A 10 -22.72 24.44 -52.33
N ALA A 11 -22.19 23.58 -51.46
CA ALA A 11 -22.95 22.96 -50.36
C ALA A 11 -22.00 22.50 -49.24
N ALA A 12 -22.03 23.22 -48.13
CA ALA A 12 -21.32 22.88 -46.90
C ALA A 12 -22.03 21.73 -46.18
N ALA A 13 -21.27 20.72 -45.73
CA ALA A 13 -21.73 19.73 -44.75
C ALA A 13 -20.71 19.69 -43.60
N LEU A 14 -21.01 20.41 -42.54
CA LEU A 14 -20.25 20.43 -41.29
C LEU A 14 -20.60 19.16 -40.51
N ALA A 15 -19.76 18.12 -40.62
CA ALA A 15 -19.90 16.91 -39.83
C ALA A 15 -19.43 17.18 -38.40
N MET A 16 -20.38 17.30 -37.48
CA MET A 16 -20.14 17.53 -36.06
C MET A 16 -19.73 16.21 -35.39
N SER A 17 -18.43 16.00 -35.21
CA SER A 17 -17.87 14.86 -34.47
C SER A 17 -18.23 14.99 -32.99
N MET A 18 -19.16 14.16 -32.53
CA MET A 18 -19.42 13.96 -31.10
C MET A 18 -18.17 13.38 -30.43
N ALA A 19 -17.40 14.23 -29.76
CA ALA A 19 -16.38 13.80 -28.82
C ALA A 19 -17.09 13.12 -27.63
N GLY A 20 -16.97 11.79 -27.55
CA GLY A 20 -17.39 11.04 -26.38
C GLY A 20 -16.57 11.47 -25.16
N VAL A 21 -17.22 12.13 -24.21
CA VAL A 21 -16.64 12.42 -22.90
C VAL A 21 -16.60 11.09 -22.15
N THR A 22 -15.42 10.46 -22.10
CA THR A 22 -15.16 9.37 -21.15
C THR A 22 -15.05 10.00 -19.76
N THR A 23 -16.11 9.91 -18.97
CA THR A 23 -16.05 10.17 -17.54
C THR A 23 -15.17 9.10 -16.90
N ALA A 24 -13.93 9.47 -16.57
CA ALA A 24 -13.09 8.68 -15.69
C ALA A 24 -13.66 8.78 -14.27
N SER A 25 -14.32 7.72 -13.81
CA SER A 25 -14.68 7.58 -12.40
C SER A 25 -13.38 7.40 -11.61
N ALA A 26 -13.00 8.40 -10.81
CA ALA A 26 -12.05 8.18 -9.73
C ALA A 26 -12.71 7.17 -8.77
N GLN A 27 -12.17 5.95 -8.67
CA GLN A 27 -12.53 5.07 -7.57
C GLN A 27 -12.11 5.80 -6.30
N ASP A 28 -13.09 6.16 -5.46
CA ASP A 28 -12.81 6.47 -4.06
C ASP A 28 -12.00 5.29 -3.52
N ALA A 29 -10.74 5.54 -3.19
CA ALA A 29 -9.94 4.56 -2.48
C ALA A 29 -10.69 4.28 -1.17
N ALA A 30 -11.03 3.01 -0.92
CA ALA A 30 -11.63 2.63 0.34
C ALA A 30 -10.73 3.10 1.49
N ALA A 31 -11.33 3.50 2.61
CA ALA A 31 -10.58 3.84 3.81
C ALA A 31 -9.64 2.68 4.18
N GLU A 32 -8.35 2.96 4.32
CA GLU A 32 -7.31 1.94 4.37
C GLU A 32 -6.25 2.30 5.43
N PHE A 33 -5.82 1.30 6.17
CA PHE A 33 -4.58 1.31 6.92
C PHE A 33 -3.48 0.66 6.08
N SER A 34 -2.57 1.47 5.55
CA SER A 34 -1.46 0.96 4.75
C SER A 34 -0.30 0.57 5.65
N LEU A 35 0.26 -0.63 5.47
CA LEU A 35 1.50 -1.07 6.08
C LEU A 35 2.46 -1.57 5.00
N GLU A 36 3.51 -0.81 4.74
CA GLU A 36 4.46 -1.09 3.67
C GLU A 36 5.81 -1.49 4.25
N LEU A 37 6.34 -2.65 3.84
CA LEU A 37 7.77 -2.94 3.96
C LEU A 37 8.51 -2.10 2.90
N ASN A 38 9.00 -0.94 3.32
CA ASN A 38 9.57 0.07 2.44
C ASN A 38 11.02 -0.26 2.07
N ASN A 39 11.80 -0.77 3.02
CA ASN A 39 13.21 -1.11 2.80
C ASN A 39 13.65 -2.29 3.68
N ALA A 40 14.66 -3.03 3.20
CA ALA A 40 15.39 -4.05 3.96
C ALA A 40 16.88 -3.88 3.66
N ALA A 41 17.68 -3.64 4.70
CA ALA A 41 19.11 -3.37 4.56
C ALA A 41 19.91 -4.15 5.60
N GLU A 42 21.05 -4.69 5.18
CA GLU A 42 22.00 -5.33 6.10
C GLU A 42 22.58 -4.27 7.05
N THR A 43 22.61 -4.58 8.34
CA THR A 43 23.32 -3.78 9.34
C THR A 43 24.80 -4.14 9.36
N SER A 44 25.62 -3.35 10.09
CA SER A 44 27.02 -3.68 10.33
C SER A 44 27.23 -4.98 11.14
N ALA A 45 26.21 -5.44 11.85
CA ALA A 45 26.22 -6.71 12.58
C ALA A 45 25.83 -7.91 11.70
N GLY A 46 25.40 -7.69 10.45
CA GLY A 46 24.88 -8.73 9.56
C GLY A 46 23.42 -9.09 9.82
N ASP A 47 22.70 -8.24 10.56
CA ASP A 47 21.25 -8.38 10.77
C ASP A 47 20.48 -7.70 9.66
N CYS A 48 19.27 -8.16 9.38
CA CYS A 48 18.37 -7.47 8.46
C CYS A 48 17.58 -6.37 9.16
N ARG A 49 17.86 -5.11 8.83
CA ARG A 49 17.06 -3.96 9.23
C ARG A 49 15.90 -3.75 8.27
N LEU A 50 14.71 -4.02 8.76
CA LEU A 50 13.45 -3.74 8.07
C LEU A 50 13.01 -2.31 8.38
N THR A 51 12.55 -1.58 7.38
CA THR A 51 11.91 -0.27 7.54
C THR A 51 10.47 -0.37 7.07
N PHE A 52 9.53 -0.14 7.99
CA PHE A 52 8.10 -0.11 7.69
C PHE A 52 7.59 1.32 7.65
N VAL A 53 6.65 1.56 6.74
CA VAL A 53 5.89 2.80 6.62
C VAL A 53 4.42 2.46 6.82
N ALA A 54 3.83 2.99 7.88
CA ALA A 54 2.42 2.84 8.19
C ALA A 54 1.68 4.15 7.91
N SER A 55 0.49 4.10 7.32
CA SER A 55 -0.36 5.27 7.10
C SER A 55 -1.79 4.98 7.54
N ASN A 56 -2.34 5.85 8.38
CA ASN A 56 -3.73 5.76 8.81
C ASN A 56 -4.62 6.58 7.88
N GLY A 57 -5.47 5.89 7.10
CA GLY A 57 -6.55 6.48 6.31
C GLY A 57 -7.89 5.85 6.64
N LEU A 58 -8.08 5.35 7.88
CA LEU A 58 -9.32 4.70 8.32
C LEU A 58 -10.42 5.69 8.71
N GLY A 59 -10.14 6.99 8.69
CA GLY A 59 -11.06 8.05 9.07
C GLY A 59 -11.27 8.17 10.59
N GLN A 60 -10.37 7.60 11.40
CA GLN A 60 -10.44 7.55 12.86
C GLN A 60 -9.04 7.69 13.46
N ASP A 61 -8.92 8.35 14.61
CA ASP A 61 -7.66 8.35 15.36
C ASP A 61 -7.47 7.02 16.09
N LEU A 62 -6.28 6.44 15.94
CA LEU A 62 -5.92 5.17 16.56
C LEU A 62 -5.06 5.42 17.80
N GLY A 63 -5.46 4.83 18.92
CA GLY A 63 -4.79 4.94 20.21
C GLY A 63 -3.64 3.95 20.37
N ASP A 64 -3.80 2.75 19.84
CA ASP A 64 -2.76 1.72 19.78
C ASP A 64 -3.00 0.80 18.58
N ILE A 65 -1.93 0.36 17.94
CA ILE A 65 -1.94 -0.52 16.77
C ILE A 65 -0.70 -1.38 16.82
N ALA A 66 -0.90 -2.69 16.74
CA ALA A 66 0.18 -3.65 16.62
C ALA A 66 -0.26 -4.85 15.78
N TYR A 67 0.66 -5.34 14.94
CA TYR A 67 0.44 -6.53 14.12
C TYR A 67 1.43 -7.62 14.51
N GLU A 68 0.94 -8.83 14.74
CA GLU A 68 1.80 -10.00 14.79
C GLU A 68 2.20 -10.38 13.37
N VAL A 69 3.50 -10.55 13.13
CA VAL A 69 4.04 -10.95 11.84
C VAL A 69 4.89 -12.20 11.97
N ALA A 70 4.78 -13.07 10.96
CA ALA A 70 5.64 -14.24 10.81
C ALA A 70 6.70 -13.95 9.74
N VAL A 71 7.97 -14.21 10.08
CA VAL A 71 9.11 -14.05 9.19
C VAL A 71 9.51 -15.41 8.65
N PHE A 72 9.69 -15.52 7.34
CA PHE A 72 10.12 -16.73 6.68
C PHE A 72 11.56 -16.61 6.19
N ASP A 73 12.35 -17.65 6.39
CA ASP A 73 13.71 -17.72 5.86
C ASP A 73 13.75 -17.94 4.33
N GLY A 74 14.95 -18.02 3.76
CA GLY A 74 15.18 -18.22 2.33
C GLY A 74 14.68 -19.58 1.81
N SER A 75 14.45 -20.55 2.70
CA SER A 75 13.84 -21.85 2.37
C SER A 75 12.31 -21.82 2.50
N GLY A 76 11.74 -20.69 2.91
CA GLY A 76 10.31 -20.52 3.10
C GLY A 76 9.78 -21.15 4.40
N ILE A 77 10.65 -21.42 5.38
CA ILE A 77 10.30 -21.91 6.72
C ILE A 77 10.12 -20.72 7.66
N VAL A 78 9.14 -20.78 8.56
CA VAL A 78 8.98 -19.74 9.59
C VAL A 78 10.20 -19.74 10.50
N SER A 79 10.96 -18.66 10.49
CA SER A 79 12.16 -18.51 11.33
C SER A 79 11.84 -17.89 12.68
N ARG A 80 10.83 -17.01 12.74
CA ARG A 80 10.32 -16.39 13.98
C ARG A 80 8.98 -15.70 13.77
N ILE A 81 8.30 -15.44 14.89
CA ILE A 81 7.11 -14.59 14.99
C ILE A 81 7.48 -13.39 15.89
N LEU A 82 7.04 -12.20 15.52
CA LEU A 82 7.27 -10.97 16.27
C LEU A 82 6.08 -10.02 16.18
N VAL A 83 6.01 -9.04 17.08
CA VAL A 83 4.96 -8.01 17.06
C VAL A 83 5.57 -6.70 16.57
N LEU A 84 4.98 -6.13 15.53
CA LEU A 84 5.26 -4.79 15.04
C LEU A 84 4.37 -3.80 15.80
N GLU A 85 4.90 -3.18 16.85
CA GLU A 85 4.21 -2.17 17.64
C GLU A 85 4.33 -0.80 16.96
N LEU A 86 3.22 -0.30 16.42
CA LEU A 86 3.13 1.02 15.80
C LEU A 86 2.75 2.07 16.84
N GLY A 87 1.99 1.69 17.87
CA GLY A 87 1.42 2.60 18.85
C GLY A 87 0.32 3.47 18.25
N SER A 88 0.11 4.66 18.81
CA SER A 88 -0.91 5.59 18.30
C SER A 88 -0.57 6.13 16.90
N LEU A 89 -1.62 6.36 16.10
CA LEU A 89 -1.51 7.01 14.80
C LEU A 89 -2.77 7.81 14.49
N THR A 90 -2.66 9.13 14.54
CA THR A 90 -3.74 10.07 14.15
C THR A 90 -4.14 9.86 12.69
N GLU A 91 -5.41 10.09 12.39
CA GLU A 91 -5.94 10.05 11.03
C GLU A 91 -5.11 10.93 10.07
N GLY A 92 -4.87 10.40 8.86
CA GLY A 92 -4.08 11.03 7.81
C GLY A 92 -2.59 11.13 8.10
N LYS A 93 -2.09 10.55 9.20
CA LYS A 93 -0.65 10.54 9.51
C LYS A 93 0.03 9.28 9.02
N THR A 94 1.31 9.47 8.70
CA THR A 94 2.25 8.41 8.37
C THR A 94 3.27 8.27 9.49
N LYS A 95 3.61 7.03 9.83
CA LYS A 95 4.66 6.69 10.79
C LYS A 95 5.67 5.77 10.12
N VAL A 96 6.94 5.97 10.41
CA VAL A 96 8.04 5.12 9.95
C VAL A 96 8.67 4.47 11.17
N LEU A 97 8.91 3.16 11.11
CA LEU A 97 9.57 2.41 12.15
C LEU A 97 10.60 1.46 11.54
N GLN A 98 11.61 1.11 12.33
CA GLN A 98 12.63 0.16 11.95
C GLN A 98 12.66 -1.01 12.93
N PHE A 99 12.93 -2.20 12.41
CA PHE A 99 13.06 -3.42 13.18
C PHE A 99 14.25 -4.24 12.68
N ASP A 100 15.11 -4.69 13.58
CA ASP A 100 16.27 -5.51 13.24
C ASP A 100 15.96 -6.99 13.51
N LEU A 101 16.09 -7.82 12.47
CA LEU A 101 16.04 -9.27 12.60
C LEU A 101 17.40 -9.79 13.10
N ALA A 102 17.60 -9.76 14.42
CA ALA A 102 18.86 -10.22 15.03
C ALA A 102 19.23 -11.65 14.59
N GLY A 103 20.47 -11.83 14.13
CA GLY A 103 21.04 -13.10 13.66
C GLY A 103 20.47 -13.59 12.32
N GLN A 104 19.77 -12.73 11.56
CA GLN A 104 19.12 -13.10 10.31
C GLN A 104 19.45 -12.06 9.23
N PRO A 105 20.27 -12.39 8.22
CA PRO A 105 20.57 -11.47 7.13
C PRO A 105 19.36 -11.31 6.21
N CYS A 106 19.29 -10.18 5.51
CA CYS A 106 18.21 -9.90 4.57
C CYS A 106 18.20 -10.90 3.41
N SER A 107 19.38 -11.32 2.95
CA SER A 107 19.52 -12.34 1.90
C SER A 107 18.90 -13.70 2.25
N ASN A 108 18.74 -14.02 3.54
CA ASN A 108 18.09 -15.23 4.00
C ASN A 108 16.61 -15.01 4.40
N THR A 109 15.99 -13.89 4.05
CA THR A 109 14.59 -13.62 4.39
C THR A 109 13.76 -13.56 3.10
N SER A 110 12.80 -14.47 2.94
CA SER A 110 12.04 -14.57 1.68
C SER A 110 10.77 -13.71 1.71
N ARG A 111 10.03 -13.77 2.81
CA ARG A 111 8.76 -13.06 3.00
C ARG A 111 8.44 -12.84 4.46
N ILE A 112 7.58 -11.87 4.70
CA ILE A 112 6.96 -11.56 5.98
C ILE A 112 5.45 -11.53 5.75
N ILE A 113 4.67 -12.10 6.66
CA ILE A 113 3.20 -12.02 6.58
C ILE A 113 2.63 -11.47 7.87
N VAL A 114 1.53 -10.75 7.79
CA VAL A 114 0.71 -10.37 8.94
C VAL A 114 -0.14 -11.57 9.36
N ASN A 115 0.15 -12.13 10.52
CA ASN A 115 -0.55 -13.32 11.04
C ASN A 115 -1.81 -12.94 11.84
N ALA A 116 -1.75 -11.85 12.60
CA ALA A 116 -2.86 -11.40 13.43
C ALA A 116 -2.76 -9.90 13.78
N VAL A 117 -3.90 -9.31 14.17
CA VAL A 117 -3.92 -8.02 14.87
C VAL A 117 -3.59 -8.29 16.34
N ALA A 118 -2.44 -7.80 16.81
CA ALA A 118 -1.99 -7.95 18.19
C ALA A 118 -2.62 -6.90 19.11
N ALA A 119 -2.81 -5.68 18.60
CA ALA A 119 -3.53 -4.61 19.29
C ALA A 119 -4.18 -3.67 18.26
N CYS A 120 -5.37 -3.19 18.57
CA CYS A 120 -6.01 -2.13 17.80
C CYS A 120 -7.06 -1.44 18.67
N THR A 121 -6.82 -0.18 19.03
CA THR A 121 -7.79 0.66 19.73
C THR A 121 -7.95 2.00 19.04
N LEU A 122 -9.14 2.56 19.13
CA LEU A 122 -9.36 3.97 18.83
C LEU A 122 -8.73 4.85 19.93
N ALA A 123 -8.60 6.15 19.66
CA ALA A 123 -8.02 7.10 20.60
C ALA A 123 -8.80 7.22 21.93
N ASP A 124 -10.10 6.86 21.93
CA ASP A 124 -10.93 6.83 23.14
C ASP A 124 -10.82 5.52 23.95
N GLY A 125 -10.01 4.57 23.48
CA GLY A 125 -9.79 3.27 24.11
C GLY A 125 -10.73 2.16 23.61
N THR A 126 -11.65 2.44 22.69
CA THR A 126 -12.53 1.42 22.08
C THR A 126 -11.69 0.40 21.31
N VAL A 127 -11.87 -0.89 21.60
CA VAL A 127 -11.20 -1.98 20.86
C VAL A 127 -11.79 -2.08 19.45
N ALA A 128 -10.94 -2.08 18.43
CA ALA A 128 -11.32 -1.99 17.03
C ALA A 128 -10.60 -3.01 16.14
N GLY A 129 -10.35 -4.22 16.66
CA GLY A 129 -9.59 -5.27 15.95
C GLY A 129 -10.07 -5.53 14.51
N ASP A 130 -11.38 -5.68 14.31
CA ASP A 130 -11.96 -5.92 12.98
C ASP A 130 -11.71 -4.76 12.01
N LEU A 131 -11.70 -3.50 12.49
CA LEU A 131 -11.40 -2.32 11.67
C LEU A 131 -9.95 -2.37 11.17
N CYS A 132 -9.00 -2.63 12.07
CA CYS A 132 -7.59 -2.72 11.71
C CYS A 132 -7.32 -3.87 10.74
N LEU A 133 -7.95 -5.04 10.92
CA LEU A 133 -7.75 -6.17 10.01
C LEU A 133 -8.44 -5.95 8.66
N SER A 134 -9.71 -5.54 8.64
CA SER A 134 -10.47 -5.40 7.40
C SER A 134 -10.01 -4.22 6.54
N GLY A 135 -9.47 -3.17 7.16
CA GLY A 135 -8.89 -2.04 6.47
C GLY A 135 -7.39 -2.17 6.18
N LEU A 136 -6.72 -3.26 6.58
CA LEU A 136 -5.28 -3.42 6.34
C LEU A 136 -4.97 -3.68 4.87
N ALA A 137 -4.07 -2.89 4.30
CA ALA A 137 -3.34 -3.25 3.09
C ALA A 137 -1.85 -3.37 3.39
N ALA A 138 -1.33 -4.60 3.25
CA ALA A 138 0.08 -4.91 3.38
C ALA A 138 0.77 -4.94 2.01
N GLY A 139 1.97 -4.37 1.91
CA GLY A 139 2.73 -4.38 0.66
C GLY A 139 4.24 -4.21 0.84
N SER A 140 5.00 -4.45 -0.22
CA SER A 140 6.46 -4.29 -0.21
C SER A 140 6.95 -3.49 -1.41
N ARG A 141 8.00 -2.69 -1.21
CA ARG A 141 8.75 -2.05 -2.31
C ARG A 141 9.95 -2.86 -2.78
N GLY A 142 10.42 -3.80 -1.96
CA GLY A 142 11.66 -4.53 -2.16
C GLY A 142 11.46 -5.97 -2.63
N ALA A 143 12.55 -6.75 -2.58
CA ALA A 143 12.54 -8.16 -2.93
C ALA A 143 11.91 -9.06 -1.86
N ILE A 144 12.02 -8.68 -0.57
CA ILE A 144 11.34 -9.38 0.52
C ILE A 144 9.84 -9.10 0.38
N GLN A 145 9.04 -10.14 0.20
CA GLN A 145 7.60 -9.99 0.07
C GLN A 145 6.98 -9.63 1.42
N PHE A 146 5.94 -8.80 1.41
CA PHE A 146 5.14 -8.49 2.59
C PHE A 146 3.66 -8.53 2.23
N GLY A 147 2.86 -9.22 3.03
CA GLY A 147 1.44 -9.43 2.78
C GLY A 147 0.68 -9.91 4.01
N ILE A 148 -0.56 -10.33 3.79
CA ILE A 148 -1.48 -10.90 4.79
C ILE A 148 -1.55 -12.41 4.57
#